data_AF-A0A2N6FBH6-F1
#
_entry.id   AF-A0A2N6FBH6-F1
#
_cell.length_a   1.000
_cell.length_b   1.000
_cell.length_c   1.000
_cell.angle_alpha   90.00
_cell.angle_beta   90.00
_cell.angle_gamma   90.00
#
_symmetry.space_group_name_H-M   'P 1'
#
loop_
_entity.id
_entity.type
_entity.pdbx_description
1 polymer ?
#
loop_
_entity_poly.entity_id
_entity_poly.type
_entity_poly.pdbx_seq_one_letter_code
_entity_poly.pdbx_strand_id
1 'polypeptide(L)'
;MQIHVIIGLCICAAALYFVWQFYQRKIERINELGSIPSEIPKQGFEVPVLATFTGIRHLPRKTNVAYNNAFPTLTLYAERLECRVLKNWSITYEEIESVDVWDTFMTRNLTFYVRDREETVTANLLNRRNLSGMLGFLKNRGVPLSSKAKRFIVEHPV
;
A
#
# COMPACT_ATOMS: atom_id res chain seq x y z
N MET A 1 14.53 -38.57 -24.25
CA MET A 1 13.32 -37.74 -23.99
C MET A 1 13.14 -37.38 -22.52
N GLN A 2 13.47 -38.25 -21.55
CA GLN A 2 13.21 -37.99 -20.12
C GLN A 2 14.14 -36.96 -19.44
N ILE A 3 15.41 -36.83 -19.85
CA ILE A 3 16.38 -35.91 -19.19
C ILE A 3 15.97 -34.43 -19.33
N HIS A 4 15.52 -34.00 -20.51
CA HIS A 4 15.08 -32.61 -20.73
C HIS A 4 13.83 -32.25 -19.92
N VAL A 5 12.94 -33.22 -19.68
CA VAL A 5 11.73 -33.02 -18.85
C VAL A 5 12.12 -32.83 -17.38
N ILE A 6 13.05 -33.64 -16.86
CA ILE A 6 13.53 -33.52 -15.48
C ILE A 6 14.23 -32.18 -15.27
N ILE A 7 15.12 -31.78 -16.20
CA ILE A 7 15.78 -30.47 -16.13
C ILE A 7 14.76 -29.33 -16.14
N GLY A 8 13.75 -29.39 -17.01
CA GLY A 8 12.67 -28.41 -17.05
C GLY A 8 11.91 -28.30 -15.73
N LEU A 9 11.54 -29.43 -15.12
CA LEU A 9 10.85 -29.45 -13.83
C LEU A 9 11.71 -28.87 -12.70
N CYS A 10 13.01 -29.18 -12.67
CA CYS A 10 13.93 -28.62 -11.68
C CYS A 10 14.05 -27.09 -11.80
N ILE A 11 14.10 -26.56 -13.03
CA ILE A 11 14.13 -25.10 -13.28
C ILE A 11 12.82 -24.45 -12.81
N CYS A 12 11.66 -25.04 -13.14
CA CYS A 12 10.37 -24.53 -12.67
C CYS A 12 10.25 -24.55 -11.14
N ALA A 13 10.67 -25.64 -10.50
CA ALA A 13 10.65 -25.76 -9.03
C ALA A 13 11.57 -24.73 -8.37
N ALA A 14 12.78 -24.54 -8.92
CA ALA A 14 13.70 -23.51 -8.43
C ALA A 14 13.10 -22.10 -8.59
N ALA A 15 12.51 -21.79 -9.76
CA ALA A 15 11.87 -20.49 -10.00
C ALA A 15 10.71 -20.24 -9.02
N LEU A 16 9.85 -21.23 -8.79
CA LEU A 16 8.76 -21.14 -7.82
C LEU A 16 9.28 -20.95 -6.39
N TYR A 17 10.35 -21.66 -6.02
CA TYR A 17 11.00 -21.50 -4.72
C TYR A 17 11.55 -20.09 -4.53
N PHE A 18 12.23 -19.52 -5.53
CA PHE A 18 12.73 -18.14 -5.47
C PHE A 18 11.60 -17.11 -5.38
N VAL A 19 10.51 -17.28 -6.13
CA VAL A 19 9.32 -16.43 -6.04
C VAL A 19 8.70 -16.51 -4.64
N TRP A 20 8.57 -17.72 -4.09
CA TRP A 20 8.05 -17.92 -2.75
C TRP A 20 8.95 -17.29 -1.68
N GLN A 21 10.27 -17.48 -1.76
CA GLN A 21 11.24 -16.84 -0.87
C GLN A 21 11.17 -15.31 -0.90
N PHE A 22 11.05 -14.73 -2.10
CA PHE A 22 10.88 -13.28 -2.24
C PHE A 22 9.57 -12.80 -1.61
N TYR A 23 8.49 -13.56 -1.78
CA TYR A 23 7.22 -13.27 -1.14
C TYR A 23 7.29 -13.37 0.39
N GLN A 24 7.92 -14.41 0.94
CA GLN A 24 8.09 -14.58 2.39
C GLN A 24 8.88 -13.42 3.01
N ARG A 25 10.04 -13.08 2.43
CA ARG A 25 10.84 -11.93 2.90
C ARG A 25 10.07 -10.62 2.92
N LYS A 26 9.20 -10.43 1.94
CA LYS A 26 8.34 -9.25 1.88
C LYS A 26 7.30 -9.24 3.01
N ILE A 27 6.70 -10.39 3.31
CA ILE A 27 5.75 -10.53 4.42
C ILE A 27 6.47 -10.36 5.77
N GLU A 28 7.66 -10.93 5.93
CA GLU A 28 8.50 -10.75 7.12
C GLU A 28 8.81 -9.27 7.36
N ARG A 29 9.32 -8.57 6.34
CA ARG A 29 9.58 -7.12 6.42
C ARG A 29 8.32 -6.33 6.80
N ILE A 30 7.16 -6.72 6.26
CA ILE A 30 5.89 -6.08 6.59
C ILE A 30 5.51 -6.31 8.06
N ASN A 31 5.76 -7.50 8.59
CA ASN A 31 5.50 -7.83 9.98
C ASN A 31 6.46 -7.11 10.94
N GLU A 32 7.72 -6.90 10.52
CA GLU A 32 8.73 -6.16 11.29
C GLU A 32 8.41 -4.66 11.43
N LEU A 33 7.87 -4.02 10.39
CA LEU A 33 7.54 -2.59 10.41
C LEU A 33 6.43 -2.23 11.43
N GLY A 34 5.70 -3.22 11.95
CA GLY A 34 4.81 -3.05 13.09
C GLY A 34 3.60 -2.13 12.81
N SER A 35 2.99 -1.65 13.90
CA SER A 35 1.88 -0.69 13.84
C SER A 35 2.38 0.74 13.67
N ILE A 36 1.57 1.57 13.02
CA ILE A 36 1.87 2.99 12.84
C ILE A 36 2.03 3.67 14.22
N PRO A 37 3.15 4.36 14.49
CA PRO A 37 3.39 5.00 15.78
C PRO A 37 2.52 6.25 15.95
N SER A 38 2.27 6.62 17.20
CA SER A 38 1.55 7.86 17.54
C SER A 38 2.34 9.12 17.14
N GLU A 39 3.67 9.05 17.20
CA GLU A 39 4.58 10.11 16.79
C GLU A 39 5.46 9.63 15.64
N ILE A 40 5.53 10.44 14.57
CA ILE A 40 6.34 10.11 13.40
C ILE A 40 7.78 10.58 13.66
N PRO A 41 8.78 9.68 13.58
CA PRO A 41 10.18 10.06 13.68
C PRO A 41 10.56 11.11 12.63
N LYS A 42 11.57 11.94 12.89
CA LYS A 42 12.02 12.97 11.93
C LYS A 42 12.42 12.39 10.57
N GLN A 43 13.00 11.20 10.56
CA GLN A 43 13.39 10.45 9.36
C GLN A 43 12.19 9.85 8.59
N GLY A 44 10.99 9.94 9.14
CA GLY A 44 9.78 9.31 8.62
C GLY A 44 9.55 7.90 9.16
N PHE A 45 8.35 7.38 8.92
CA PHE A 45 7.94 6.01 9.25
C PHE A 45 7.50 5.29 7.98
N GLU A 46 8.16 4.18 7.64
CA GLU A 46 7.77 3.35 6.50
C GLU A 46 6.58 2.46 6.87
N VAL A 47 5.46 2.69 6.21
CA VAL A 47 4.25 1.87 6.36
C VAL A 47 4.41 0.59 5.54
N PRO A 48 4.16 -0.58 6.14
CA PRO A 48 4.25 -1.83 5.43
C PRO A 48 3.16 -1.94 4.35
N VAL A 49 3.59 -1.95 3.09
CA VAL A 49 2.74 -2.06 1.92
C VAL A 49 3.13 -3.24 1.03
N LEU A 50 2.13 -3.94 0.51
CA LEU A 50 2.31 -5.04 -0.45
C LEU A 50 2.52 -4.52 -1.87
N ALA A 51 1.91 -3.40 -2.22
CA ALA A 51 2.03 -2.81 -3.54
C ALA A 51 1.53 -1.38 -3.50
N THR A 52 1.94 -0.60 -4.49
CA THR A 52 1.46 0.76 -4.70
C THR A 52 1.04 0.92 -6.16
N PHE A 53 0.03 1.75 -6.42
CA PHE A 53 -0.57 1.91 -7.74
C PHE A 53 -0.81 3.38 -8.04
N THR A 54 -0.78 3.72 -9.32
CA THR A 54 -1.32 4.98 -9.84
C THR A 54 -2.59 4.65 -10.62
N GLY A 55 -3.67 5.36 -10.36
CA GLY A 55 -4.95 5.24 -11.07
C GLY A 55 -5.41 6.60 -11.61
N ILE A 56 -6.62 6.65 -12.17
CA ILE A 56 -7.25 7.88 -12.67
C ILE A 56 -8.55 8.09 -11.87
N ARG A 57 -8.75 9.31 -11.35
CA ARG A 57 -9.88 9.68 -10.45
C ARG A 57 -11.24 9.22 -10.96
N HIS A 58 -11.50 9.44 -12.25
CA HIS A 58 -12.81 9.22 -12.87
C HIS A 58 -13.03 7.80 -13.41
N LEU A 59 -12.02 6.93 -13.34
CA LEU A 59 -12.14 5.55 -13.77
C LEU A 59 -12.54 4.64 -12.59
N PRO A 60 -13.06 3.42 -12.87
CA PRO A 60 -13.30 2.44 -11.83
C PRO A 60 -12.04 2.21 -10.98
N ARG A 61 -12.19 2.07 -9.66
CA ARG A 61 -11.07 2.00 -8.69
C ARG A 61 -10.07 0.86 -8.93
N LYS A 62 -10.46 -0.16 -9.70
CA LYS A 62 -9.60 -1.30 -10.06
C LYS A 62 -8.73 -1.00 -11.29
N THR A 63 -9.00 0.09 -12.00
CA THR A 63 -8.26 0.51 -13.19
C THR A 63 -7.03 1.29 -12.74
N ASN A 64 -5.86 0.63 -12.82
CA ASN A 64 -4.58 1.22 -12.51
C ASN A 64 -3.79 1.47 -13.79
N VAL A 65 -3.17 2.64 -13.90
CA VAL A 65 -2.27 3.02 -15.00
C VAL A 65 -0.87 2.45 -14.76
N ALA A 66 -0.44 2.38 -13.50
CA ALA A 66 0.86 1.88 -13.12
C ALA A 66 0.82 1.18 -11.76
N TYR A 67 1.78 0.29 -11.52
CA TYR A 67 1.94 -0.39 -10.23
C TYR A 67 3.42 -0.63 -9.93
N ASN A 68 3.72 -0.78 -8.64
CA ASN A 68 5.01 -1.23 -8.13
C ASN A 68 4.76 -2.25 -7.02
N ASN A 69 5.20 -3.48 -7.23
CA ASN A 69 5.16 -4.56 -6.26
C ASN A 69 6.56 -5.12 -5.96
N ALA A 70 7.60 -4.66 -6.66
CA ALA A 70 8.98 -5.08 -6.45
C ALA A 70 9.57 -4.36 -5.22
N PHE A 71 9.47 -3.03 -5.21
CA PHE A 71 9.97 -2.19 -4.10
C PHE A 71 8.96 -1.08 -3.78
N PRO A 72 7.72 -1.44 -3.39
CA PRO A 72 6.72 -0.45 -2.99
C PRO A 72 7.15 0.20 -1.69
N THR A 73 6.98 1.53 -1.59
CA THR A 73 7.21 2.25 -0.33
C THR A 73 6.08 3.25 -0.11
N LEU A 74 5.66 3.36 1.14
CA LEU A 74 4.81 4.43 1.64
C LEU A 74 5.45 4.93 2.93
N THR A 75 5.93 6.16 2.95
CA THR A 75 6.60 6.74 4.10
C THR A 75 5.80 7.93 4.62
N LEU A 76 5.50 7.92 5.90
CA LEU A 76 4.85 9.04 6.60
C LEU A 76 5.90 9.97 7.15
N TYR A 77 5.71 11.26 6.98
CA TYR A 77 6.46 12.32 7.63
C TYR A 77 5.51 13.18 8.47
N ALA A 78 6.05 14.20 9.15
CA ALA A 78 5.26 15.09 10.00
C ALA A 78 4.15 15.83 9.24
N GLU A 79 4.40 16.25 8.00
CA GLU A 79 3.49 17.12 7.22
C GLU A 79 3.11 16.56 5.85
N ARG A 80 3.75 15.46 5.45
CA ARG A 80 3.56 14.84 4.14
C ARG A 80 3.69 13.34 4.21
N LEU A 81 3.27 12.68 3.13
CA LEU A 81 3.61 11.31 2.83
C LEU A 81 4.39 11.23 1.53
N GLU A 82 5.21 10.20 1.40
CA GLU A 82 5.87 9.84 0.16
C GLU A 82 5.44 8.44 -0.27
N CYS A 83 5.11 8.25 -1.53
CA CYS A 83 4.68 6.97 -2.07
C CYS A 83 5.41 6.66 -3.39
N ARG A 84 6.10 5.53 -3.46
CA ARG A 84 6.83 5.13 -4.67
C ARG A 84 6.01 4.17 -5.51
N VAL A 85 5.47 4.67 -6.63
CA VAL A 85 4.91 3.82 -7.70
C VAL A 85 6.00 3.61 -8.76
N LEU A 86 5.89 4.26 -9.93
CA LEU A 86 7.00 4.40 -10.89
C LEU A 86 7.86 5.64 -10.59
N LYS A 87 7.19 6.74 -10.23
CA LYS A 87 7.79 7.96 -9.69
C LYS A 87 7.51 8.06 -8.19
N ASN A 88 8.34 8.79 -7.47
CA ASN A 88 8.05 9.16 -6.10
C ASN A 88 6.97 10.25 -6.11
N TRP A 89 5.86 9.96 -5.43
CA TRP A 89 4.86 10.94 -5.07
C TRP A 89 5.25 11.53 -3.73
N SER A 90 5.33 12.85 -3.66
CA SER A 90 5.39 13.59 -2.40
C SER A 90 4.09 14.38 -2.30
N ILE A 91 3.31 14.12 -1.26
CA ILE A 91 1.95 14.66 -1.08
C ILE A 91 1.86 15.18 0.35
N THR A 92 1.65 16.49 0.53
CA THR A 92 1.35 17.06 1.85
C THR A 92 -0.03 16.62 2.31
N TYR A 93 -0.27 16.56 3.62
CA TYR A 93 -1.60 16.18 4.12
C TYR A 93 -2.69 17.16 3.68
N GLU A 94 -2.35 18.42 3.43
CA GLU A 94 -3.24 19.47 2.95
C GLU A 94 -3.60 19.34 1.47
N GLU A 95 -2.72 18.75 0.65
CA GLU A 95 -2.98 18.43 -0.76
C GLU A 95 -3.99 17.28 -0.92
N ILE A 96 -4.21 16.47 0.12
CA ILE A 96 -5.13 15.34 0.06
C ILE A 96 -6.57 15.86 0.14
N GLU A 97 -7.30 15.68 -0.95
CA GLU A 97 -8.72 16.03 -1.04
C GLU A 97 -9.58 15.03 -0.26
N SER A 98 -9.32 13.74 -0.45
CA SER A 98 -9.96 12.69 0.32
C SER A 98 -9.18 11.39 0.28
N VAL A 99 -9.43 10.55 1.28
CA VAL A 99 -8.91 9.19 1.33
C VAL A 99 -10.07 8.21 1.36
N ASP A 100 -10.00 7.20 0.50
CA ASP A 100 -10.99 6.14 0.43
C ASP A 100 -10.35 4.77 0.60
N VAL A 101 -11.19 3.79 0.96
CA VAL A 101 -10.81 2.39 1.11
C VAL A 101 -11.65 1.50 0.23
N TRP A 102 -11.04 0.41 -0.20
CA TRP A 102 -11.75 -0.68 -0.84
C TRP A 102 -10.99 -1.99 -0.66
N ASP A 103 -11.77 -3.05 -0.52
CA ASP A 103 -11.25 -4.37 -0.25
C ASP A 103 -11.32 -5.24 -1.50
N THR A 104 -10.34 -6.12 -1.62
CA THR A 104 -10.45 -7.35 -2.41
C THR A 104 -10.26 -8.54 -1.47
N PHE A 105 -10.54 -9.75 -1.94
CA PHE A 105 -10.52 -10.98 -1.12
C PHE A 105 -9.29 -11.08 -0.20
N MET A 106 -8.10 -10.69 -0.69
CA MET A 106 -6.84 -10.80 0.07
C MET A 106 -6.18 -9.47 0.42
N THR A 107 -6.66 -8.33 -0.07
CA THR A 107 -5.93 -7.08 0.12
C THR A 107 -6.82 -5.91 0.51
N ARG A 108 -6.23 -4.95 1.21
CA ARG A 108 -6.88 -3.76 1.73
C ARG A 108 -6.25 -2.56 1.04
N ASN A 109 -7.03 -1.83 0.26
CA ASN A 109 -6.50 -0.73 -0.53
C ASN A 109 -6.89 0.60 0.10
N LEU A 110 -5.91 1.50 0.17
CA LEU A 110 -6.04 2.88 0.62
C LEU A 110 -5.74 3.79 -0.56
N THR A 111 -6.74 4.49 -1.07
CA THR A 111 -6.61 5.39 -2.23
C THR A 111 -6.62 6.84 -1.77
N PHE A 112 -5.60 7.58 -2.19
CA PHE A 112 -5.44 9.01 -1.99
C PHE A 112 -5.91 9.76 -3.24
N TYR A 113 -6.91 10.62 -3.07
CA TYR A 113 -7.32 11.62 -4.05
C TYR A 113 -6.63 12.93 -3.72
N VAL A 114 -5.84 13.45 -4.67
CA VAL A 114 -5.02 14.65 -4.48
C VAL A 114 -5.71 15.82 -5.18
N ARG A 115 -5.81 16.96 -4.51
CA ARG A 115 -6.41 18.18 -5.06
C ARG A 115 -5.70 18.58 -6.36
N ASP A 116 -6.47 19.01 -7.35
CA ASP A 116 -5.97 19.50 -8.65
C ASP A 116 -5.14 18.49 -9.47
N ARG A 117 -5.21 17.18 -9.13
CA ARG A 117 -4.55 16.11 -9.89
C ARG A 117 -5.55 15.07 -10.35
N GLU A 118 -5.48 14.67 -11.62
CA GLU A 118 -6.35 13.63 -12.18
C GLU A 118 -5.95 12.23 -11.73
N GLU A 119 -4.67 12.03 -11.41
CA GLU A 119 -4.19 10.73 -10.98
C GLU A 119 -4.38 10.52 -9.47
N THR A 120 -4.66 9.27 -9.11
CA THR A 120 -4.78 8.83 -7.72
C THR A 120 -3.61 7.94 -7.36
N VAL A 121 -3.19 7.96 -6.10
CA VAL A 121 -2.21 7.00 -5.57
C VAL A 121 -2.92 6.01 -4.68
N THR A 122 -2.65 4.71 -4.84
CA THR A 122 -3.23 3.67 -3.98
C THR A 122 -2.12 2.86 -3.33
N ALA A 123 -2.21 2.66 -2.02
CA ALA A 123 -1.35 1.77 -1.26
C ALA A 123 -2.15 0.52 -0.85
N ASN A 124 -1.54 -0.64 -1.04
CA ASN A 124 -2.11 -1.93 -0.68
C ASN A 124 -1.50 -2.39 0.65
N LEU A 125 -2.32 -2.47 1.68
CA LEU A 125 -1.92 -2.87 3.03
C LEU A 125 -2.27 -4.34 3.27
N LEU A 126 -1.41 -5.03 4.03
CA LEU A 126 -1.54 -6.47 4.29
C LEU A 126 -2.75 -6.79 5.19
N ASN A 127 -2.99 -5.99 6.22
CA ASN A 127 -3.98 -6.32 7.25
C ASN A 127 -4.86 -5.14 7.64
N ARG A 128 -6.02 -5.46 8.25
CA ARG A 128 -7.02 -4.46 8.66
C ARG A 128 -6.52 -3.53 9.76
N ARG A 129 -5.65 -4.02 10.65
CA ARG A 129 -5.07 -3.23 11.74
C ARG A 129 -4.22 -2.08 11.20
N ASN A 130 -3.36 -2.35 10.23
CA ASN A 130 -2.53 -1.34 9.58
C ASN A 130 -3.38 -0.34 8.78
N LEU A 131 -4.42 -0.82 8.09
CA LEU A 131 -5.36 0.08 7.40
C LEU A 131 -6.08 1.00 8.41
N SER A 132 -6.60 0.46 9.51
CA SER A 132 -7.28 1.26 10.53
C SER A 132 -6.33 2.24 11.22
N GLY A 133 -5.12 1.81 11.57
CA GLY A 133 -4.06 2.67 12.09
C GLY A 133 -3.71 3.81 11.13
N MET A 134 -3.64 3.52 9.84
CA MET A 134 -3.33 4.52 8.82
C MET A 134 -4.46 5.55 8.68
N LEU A 135 -5.70 5.09 8.68
CA LEU A 135 -6.85 5.98 8.64
C LEU A 135 -6.97 6.83 9.91
N GLY A 136 -6.69 6.26 11.08
CA GLY A 136 -6.63 6.99 12.36
C GLY A 136 -5.55 8.06 12.35
N PHE A 137 -4.35 7.72 11.88
CA PHE A 137 -3.24 8.65 11.69
C PHE A 137 -3.61 9.81 10.75
N LEU A 138 -4.15 9.50 9.56
CA LEU A 138 -4.57 10.51 8.58
C LEU A 138 -5.68 11.42 9.13
N LYS A 139 -6.67 10.84 9.82
CA LYS A 139 -7.74 11.60 10.48
C LYS A 139 -7.18 12.60 11.50
N ASN A 140 -6.21 12.18 12.31
CA ASN A 140 -5.56 13.05 13.29
C ASN A 140 -4.74 14.18 12.64
N ARG A 141 -4.31 14.00 11.38
CA ARG A 141 -3.67 15.03 10.56
C ARG A 141 -4.67 15.91 9.80
N GLY A 142 -5.97 15.79 10.07
CA GLY A 142 -7.01 16.59 9.42
C GLY A 142 -7.34 16.15 7.99
N VAL A 143 -6.83 15.00 7.53
CA VAL A 143 -7.09 14.50 6.18
C VAL A 143 -8.55 14.05 6.05
N PRO A 144 -9.32 14.54 5.06
CA PRO A 144 -10.69 14.13 4.86
C PRO A 144 -10.80 12.65 4.48
N LEU A 145 -11.70 11.93 5.16
CA LEU A 145 -11.98 10.52 4.89
C LEU A 145 -13.33 10.35 4.19
N SER A 146 -13.40 9.44 3.22
CA SER A 146 -14.65 9.01 2.60
C SER A 146 -15.59 8.37 3.63
N SER A 147 -16.89 8.26 3.32
CA SER A 147 -17.84 7.57 4.19
C SER A 147 -17.48 6.09 4.40
N LYS A 148 -16.88 5.43 3.40
CA LYS A 148 -16.41 4.04 3.54
C LYS A 148 -15.21 3.96 4.48
N ALA A 149 -14.25 4.87 4.34
CA ALA A 149 -13.08 4.95 5.21
C ALA A 149 -13.47 5.24 6.66
N LYS A 150 -14.41 6.17 6.89
CA LYS A 150 -14.96 6.46 8.22
C LYS A 150 -15.62 5.22 8.85
N ARG A 151 -16.47 4.50 8.09
CA ARG A 151 -17.08 3.25 8.56
C ARG A 151 -16.05 2.19 8.90
N PHE A 152 -15.01 2.05 8.07
CA PHE A 152 -13.98 1.04 8.27
C PHE A 152 -13.29 1.18 9.65
N ILE A 153 -12.95 2.40 10.07
CA ILE A 153 -12.34 2.65 11.39
C ILE A 153 -13.28 2.25 12.53
N VAL A 154 -14.57 2.57 12.40
CA VAL A 154 -15.58 2.25 13.43
C VAL A 154 -15.77 0.74 13.58
N GLU A 155 -15.78 0.01 12.47
CA GLU A 155 -15.92 -1.45 12.44
C GLU A 155 -14.65 -2.18 12.92
N HIS A 156 -13.48 -1.51 12.85
CA HIS A 156 -12.17 -2.11 13.15
C HIS A 156 -11.29 -1.17 13.97
N PRO A 157 -11.60 -0.90 15.25
CA PRO A 157 -10.77 -0.06 16.10
C PRO A 157 -9.35 -0.65 16.28
N VAL A 158 -8.36 0.24 16.46
CA VAL A 158 -6.94 -0.10 16.67
C VAL A 158 -6.64 -0.41 18.13
#